data_AF-A0A2R6W964-F1
#
_entry.id   AF-A0A2R6W964-F1
#
_cell.length_a   1.000
_cell.length_b   1.000
_cell.length_c   1.000
_cell.angle_alpha   90.00
_cell.angle_beta   90.00
_cell.angle_gamma   90.00
#
_symmetry.space_group_name_H-M   'P 1'
#
loop_
_entity.id
_entity.type
_entity.pdbx_description
1 polymer ?
#
loop_
_entity_poly.entity_id
_entity_poly.type
_entity_poly.pdbx_seq_one_letter_code
_entity_poly.pdbx_strand_id
1 'polypeptide(L)'
;MERAVAIAAGSRVLLPTLAPAAASRRNVVGRNGKWAATSLRIRATAADSVGTEKSFQSLSKAIETKDADAVRTTLDELREAGIAKQWSTSSGISRRTTFIRELTTLGIKNAEELAIPSTRNDAAFLATVVGTTSVIAVVAGQLPGDWGFFVPYLVGGISLGVLAVGSVSPGLLQAGIDLFSGSFADSQERVLRHEAAHFLVAYLVGLPIVAYSLDLGKEHVNLVDEKLQKRIYEGQLDSRELDRLAVVSMAGLAAEGLKFDKVMGQSADLFSLQRLINRTKPPLSNNDQQNLTRWAVLYAGSLLKNNAKVYEALMEAMKRKAPVAECVEAIEKA
;
A
#
# COMPACT_ATOMS: atom_id res chain seq x y z
N MET A 1 -37.58 26.45 -37.81
CA MET A 1 -38.81 26.46 -38.63
C MET A 1 -38.76 25.23 -39.50
N GLU A 2 -39.44 24.16 -39.10
CA GLU A 2 -40.86 23.92 -39.41
C GLU A 2 -41.05 23.68 -40.92
N ARG A 3 -41.31 22.43 -41.32
CA ARG A 3 -42.63 21.78 -41.50
C ARG A 3 -43.02 21.86 -42.99
N ALA A 4 -43.21 20.77 -43.71
CA ALA A 4 -44.24 19.71 -43.62
C ALA A 4 -45.26 19.86 -44.77
N VAL A 5 -46.07 18.79 -44.95
CA VAL A 5 -47.36 18.72 -45.69
C VAL A 5 -47.18 18.37 -47.19
N ALA A 6 -47.90 17.45 -47.85
CA ALA A 6 -49.22 16.81 -47.63
C ALA A 6 -49.29 15.46 -48.40
N ILE A 7 -49.92 14.39 -47.87
CA ILE A 7 -51.35 13.94 -47.96
C ILE A 7 -51.71 13.15 -49.24
N ALA A 8 -52.11 11.88 -49.06
CA ALA A 8 -53.41 11.26 -49.44
C ALA A 8 -53.31 9.72 -49.37
N ALA A 9 -53.96 9.06 -48.41
CA ALA A 9 -55.24 8.31 -48.53
C ALA A 9 -55.12 6.99 -49.32
N GLY A 10 -55.55 5.81 -48.86
CA GLY A 10 -56.24 5.37 -47.64
C GLY A 10 -56.60 3.88 -47.80
N SER A 11 -56.95 3.19 -46.70
CA SER A 11 -58.11 2.28 -46.58
C SER A 11 -58.01 1.38 -45.34
N ARG A 12 -59.14 1.33 -44.64
CA ARG A 12 -59.44 0.64 -43.36
C ARG A 12 -59.53 -0.87 -43.52
N VAL A 13 -59.15 -1.62 -42.48
CA VAL A 13 -59.85 -2.86 -42.07
C VAL A 13 -59.97 -2.89 -40.53
N LEU A 14 -61.16 -3.27 -40.07
CA LEU A 14 -61.66 -3.22 -38.70
C LEU A 14 -61.00 -4.22 -37.74
N LEU A 15 -60.83 -3.79 -36.49
CA LEU A 15 -60.65 -4.61 -35.28
C LEU A 15 -61.98 -5.22 -34.81
N PRO A 16 -62.00 -6.47 -34.30
CA PRO A 16 -62.99 -6.90 -33.33
C PRO A 16 -62.45 -6.74 -31.90
N THR A 17 -63.28 -6.10 -31.07
CA THR A 17 -63.17 -5.99 -29.61
C THR A 17 -63.47 -7.34 -28.95
N LEU A 18 -62.61 -7.79 -28.04
CA LEU A 18 -62.88 -8.90 -27.12
C LEU A 18 -62.70 -8.43 -25.67
N ALA A 19 -63.78 -8.58 -24.91
CA ALA A 19 -63.91 -8.28 -23.49
C ALA A 19 -63.07 -9.23 -22.60
N PRO A 20 -62.74 -8.84 -21.35
CA PRO A 20 -61.90 -9.65 -20.47
C PRO A 20 -62.70 -10.80 -19.84
N ALA A 21 -62.16 -12.02 -19.94
CA ALA A 21 -62.70 -13.20 -19.28
C ALA A 21 -62.29 -13.24 -17.79
N ALA A 22 -63.27 -13.42 -16.93
CA ALA A 22 -63.11 -13.58 -15.49
C ALA A 22 -62.39 -14.89 -15.14
N ALA A 23 -61.23 -14.79 -14.48
CA ALA A 23 -60.52 -15.94 -13.91
C ALA A 23 -60.84 -16.08 -12.41
N SER A 24 -61.52 -17.18 -12.11
CA SER A 24 -61.89 -17.70 -10.79
C SER A 24 -60.72 -17.70 -9.79
N ARG A 25 -60.86 -16.95 -8.68
CA ARG A 25 -60.03 -17.09 -7.48
C ARG A 25 -60.28 -18.45 -6.83
N ARG A 26 -59.35 -19.39 -6.98
CA ARG A 26 -59.22 -20.51 -6.04
C ARG A 26 -58.40 -20.04 -4.84
N ASN A 27 -59.04 -19.98 -3.68
CA ASN A 27 -58.37 -19.88 -2.39
C ASN A 27 -57.56 -21.15 -2.15
N VAL A 28 -56.24 -21.08 -2.32
CA VAL A 28 -55.31 -22.07 -1.76
C VAL A 28 -54.97 -21.58 -0.35
N VAL A 29 -55.62 -22.21 0.62
CA VAL A 29 -55.31 -22.12 2.05
C VAL A 29 -53.84 -22.51 2.27
N GLY A 30 -53.14 -21.69 3.05
CA GLY A 30 -51.69 -21.69 3.14
C GLY A 30 -51.06 -22.91 3.81
N ARG A 31 -49.84 -23.22 3.35
CA ARG A 31 -48.78 -23.88 4.12
C ARG A 31 -47.40 -23.48 3.57
N ASN A 32 -46.63 -22.76 4.38
CA ASN A 32 -45.15 -22.69 4.42
C ASN A 32 -44.33 -22.43 3.14
N GLY A 33 -44.56 -21.32 2.43
CA GLY A 33 -43.64 -20.83 1.38
C GLY A 33 -42.46 -19.98 1.90
N LYS A 34 -42.53 -19.46 3.14
CA LYS A 34 -41.49 -18.57 3.70
C LYS A 34 -40.24 -19.30 4.18
N TRP A 35 -40.35 -20.57 4.57
CA TRP A 35 -39.21 -21.35 5.04
C TRP A 35 -38.30 -21.82 3.90
N ALA A 36 -38.88 -22.17 2.74
CA ALA A 36 -38.11 -22.66 1.58
C ALA A 36 -37.23 -21.57 0.94
N ALA A 37 -37.76 -20.35 0.75
CA ALA A 37 -37.00 -19.23 0.19
C ALA A 37 -35.88 -18.76 1.13
N THR A 38 -36.13 -18.74 2.44
CA THR A 38 -35.11 -18.43 3.45
C THR A 38 -34.05 -19.53 3.52
N SER A 39 -34.43 -20.82 3.47
CA SER A 39 -33.47 -21.92 3.45
C SER A 39 -32.62 -21.97 2.18
N LEU A 40 -33.18 -21.63 1.01
CA LEU A 40 -32.41 -21.55 -0.23
C LEU A 40 -31.43 -20.38 -0.21
N ARG A 41 -31.83 -19.21 0.30
CA ARG A 41 -30.92 -18.07 0.48
C ARG A 41 -29.81 -18.39 1.46
N ILE A 42 -30.13 -18.99 2.61
CA ILE A 42 -29.13 -19.39 3.62
C ILE A 42 -28.15 -20.42 3.04
N ARG A 43 -28.65 -21.39 2.26
CA ARG A 43 -27.82 -22.43 1.65
C ARG A 43 -26.94 -21.90 0.51
N ALA A 44 -27.43 -20.91 -0.26
CA ALA A 44 -26.64 -20.21 -1.26
C ALA A 44 -25.55 -19.34 -0.62
N THR A 45 -25.88 -18.56 0.41
CA THR A 45 -24.87 -17.76 1.15
C THR A 45 -23.84 -18.64 1.87
N ALA A 46 -24.25 -19.79 2.39
CA ALA A 46 -23.34 -20.75 3.02
C ALA A 46 -22.46 -21.48 1.98
N ALA A 47 -22.98 -21.77 0.79
CA ALA A 47 -22.19 -22.34 -0.29
C ALA A 47 -21.18 -21.33 -0.86
N ASP A 48 -21.58 -20.07 -1.03
CA ASP A 48 -20.70 -18.97 -1.43
C ASP A 48 -19.61 -18.73 -0.39
N SER A 49 -19.94 -18.68 0.91
CA SER A 49 -18.94 -18.51 1.98
C SER A 49 -17.96 -19.68 2.06
N VAL A 50 -18.43 -20.92 1.85
CA VAL A 50 -17.55 -22.11 1.84
C VAL A 50 -16.66 -22.13 0.58
N GLY A 51 -17.14 -21.62 -0.55
CA GLY A 51 -16.35 -21.42 -1.76
C GLY A 51 -15.24 -20.39 -1.55
N THR A 52 -15.59 -19.23 -1.01
CA THR A 52 -14.66 -18.14 -0.70
C THR A 52 -13.58 -18.57 0.31
N GLU A 53 -13.93 -19.30 1.36
CA GLU A 53 -12.98 -19.81 2.36
C GLU A 53 -11.96 -20.77 1.74
N LYS A 54 -12.41 -21.72 0.90
CA LYS A 54 -11.51 -22.64 0.20
C LYS A 54 -10.58 -21.92 -0.78
N SER A 55 -11.08 -20.88 -1.42
CA SER A 55 -10.34 -20.01 -2.34
C SER A 55 -9.22 -19.22 -1.64
N PHE A 56 -9.44 -18.74 -0.42
CA PHE A 56 -8.37 -18.11 0.38
C PHE A 56 -7.38 -19.13 0.94
N GLN A 57 -7.82 -20.36 1.24
CA GLN A 57 -6.91 -21.46 1.60
C GLN A 57 -5.96 -21.84 0.46
N SER A 58 -6.42 -21.87 -0.79
CA SER A 58 -5.53 -22.09 -1.94
C SER A 58 -4.51 -20.95 -2.09
N LEU A 59 -4.90 -19.70 -1.83
CA LEU A 59 -3.98 -18.57 -1.84
C LEU A 59 -2.92 -18.70 -0.73
N SER A 60 -3.33 -19.05 0.50
CA SER A 60 -2.39 -19.31 1.61
C SER A 60 -1.35 -20.37 1.24
N LYS A 61 -1.78 -21.47 0.62
CA LYS A 61 -0.90 -22.54 0.17
C LYS A 61 0.09 -22.07 -0.91
N ALA A 62 -0.35 -21.22 -1.84
CA ALA A 62 0.53 -20.64 -2.86
C ALA A 62 1.54 -19.65 -2.25
N ILE A 63 1.18 -18.95 -1.18
CA ILE A 63 2.10 -18.06 -0.46
C ILE A 63 3.18 -18.86 0.27
N GLU A 64 2.84 -20.02 0.85
CA GLU A 64 3.79 -20.91 1.55
C GLU A 64 4.90 -21.45 0.64
N THR A 65 4.62 -21.67 -0.66
CA THR A 65 5.65 -22.10 -1.62
C THR A 65 6.66 -21.02 -1.92
N LYS A 66 6.39 -19.76 -1.52
CA LYS A 66 7.17 -18.56 -1.83
C LYS A 66 7.38 -18.33 -3.32
N ASP A 67 6.52 -18.92 -4.15
CA ASP A 67 6.55 -18.77 -5.60
C ASP A 67 5.55 -17.68 -6.01
N ALA A 68 6.09 -16.55 -6.44
CA ALA A 68 5.31 -15.40 -6.87
C ALA A 68 4.45 -15.69 -8.11
N ASP A 69 4.90 -16.55 -9.03
CA ASP A 69 4.10 -16.94 -10.20
C ASP A 69 2.89 -17.78 -9.76
N ALA A 70 3.08 -18.70 -8.81
CA ALA A 70 1.99 -19.49 -8.24
C ALA A 70 0.96 -18.60 -7.52
N VAL A 71 1.42 -17.61 -6.73
CA VAL A 71 0.56 -16.61 -6.09
C VAL A 71 -0.20 -15.81 -7.13
N ARG A 72 0.47 -15.36 -8.19
CA ARG A 72 -0.15 -14.59 -9.27
C ARG A 72 -1.21 -15.40 -10.01
N THR A 73 -0.91 -16.64 -10.41
CA THR A 73 -1.87 -17.52 -11.08
C THR A 73 -3.09 -17.75 -10.21
N THR A 74 -2.90 -18.00 -8.91
CA THR A 74 -4.01 -18.18 -7.97
C THR A 74 -4.85 -16.90 -7.87
N LEU A 75 -4.23 -15.71 -7.78
CA LEU A 75 -4.97 -14.44 -7.75
C LEU A 75 -5.71 -14.14 -9.06
N ASP A 76 -5.14 -14.51 -10.21
CA ASP A 76 -5.79 -14.39 -11.52
C ASP A 76 -7.03 -15.32 -11.59
N GLU A 77 -6.93 -16.57 -11.11
CA GLU A 77 -8.07 -17.49 -10.99
C GLU A 77 -9.16 -16.96 -10.03
N LEU A 78 -8.75 -16.39 -8.90
CA LEU A 78 -9.69 -15.76 -7.95
C LEU A 78 -10.38 -14.54 -8.54
N ARG A 79 -9.70 -13.79 -9.40
CA ARG A 79 -10.29 -12.67 -10.14
C ARG A 79 -11.31 -13.15 -11.16
N GLU A 80 -11.00 -14.21 -11.90
CA GLU A 80 -11.95 -14.84 -12.84
C GLU A 80 -13.18 -15.40 -12.13
N ALA A 81 -13.01 -15.95 -10.92
CA ALA A 81 -14.10 -16.38 -10.05
C ALA A 81 -14.91 -15.22 -9.44
N GLY A 82 -14.49 -13.96 -9.63
CA GLY A 82 -15.14 -12.77 -9.09
C GLY A 82 -14.92 -12.56 -7.58
N ILE A 83 -13.95 -13.25 -6.99
CA ILE A 83 -13.59 -13.15 -5.56
C ILE A 83 -12.55 -12.05 -5.35
N ALA A 84 -11.50 -12.00 -6.18
CA ALA A 84 -10.44 -10.98 -6.13
C ALA A 84 -10.70 -9.85 -7.13
N LYS A 85 -11.67 -8.97 -6.84
CA LYS A 85 -12.13 -7.91 -7.75
C LYS A 85 -11.15 -6.75 -7.83
N GLN A 86 -10.45 -6.45 -6.74
CA GLN A 86 -9.50 -5.34 -6.70
C GLN A 86 -8.15 -5.71 -7.34
N TRP A 87 -7.84 -7.00 -7.42
CA TRP A 87 -6.60 -7.50 -8.01
C TRP A 87 -6.38 -7.01 -9.45
N SER A 88 -5.22 -6.38 -9.69
CA SER A 88 -4.78 -6.01 -11.04
C SER A 88 -5.73 -5.07 -11.81
N THR A 89 -6.60 -4.35 -11.09
CA THR A 89 -7.53 -3.34 -11.64
C THR A 89 -6.81 -2.12 -12.21
N SER A 90 -5.61 -1.82 -11.71
CA SER A 90 -4.75 -0.71 -12.13
C SER A 90 -3.50 -1.17 -12.87
N SER A 91 -3.53 -2.32 -13.55
CA SER A 91 -2.39 -2.87 -14.29
C SER A 91 -2.11 -2.17 -15.64
N GLY A 92 -3.07 -1.39 -16.15
CA GLY A 92 -2.99 -0.60 -17.39
C GLY A 92 -2.24 0.72 -17.25
N ILE A 93 -1.11 0.72 -16.54
CA ILE A 93 -0.37 1.93 -16.22
C ILE A 93 0.36 2.47 -17.45
N SER A 94 0.29 3.79 -17.65
CA SER A 94 1.06 4.50 -18.67
C SER A 94 1.64 5.78 -18.09
N ARG A 95 2.96 5.93 -18.18
CA ARG A 95 3.67 7.13 -17.73
C ARG A 95 3.23 8.37 -18.49
N ARG A 96 3.02 9.46 -17.77
CA ARG A 96 2.80 10.80 -18.35
C ARG A 96 3.73 11.83 -17.73
N THR A 97 3.90 12.96 -18.42
CA THR A 97 4.57 14.12 -17.84
C THR A 97 3.75 14.62 -16.64
N THR A 98 4.42 14.77 -15.50
CA THR A 98 3.80 15.13 -14.22
C THR A 98 4.56 16.26 -13.56
N PHE A 99 3.85 17.30 -13.16
CA PHE A 99 4.43 18.48 -12.52
C PHE A 99 4.32 18.41 -10.99
N ILE A 100 5.24 19.07 -10.30
CA ILE A 100 5.28 19.07 -8.83
C ILE A 100 3.96 19.60 -8.21
N ARG A 101 3.31 20.57 -8.87
CA ARG A 101 2.04 21.17 -8.39
C ARG A 101 0.89 20.17 -8.35
N GLU A 102 0.93 19.13 -9.18
CA GLU A 102 -0.09 18.06 -9.15
C GLU A 102 -0.01 17.26 -7.85
N LEU A 103 1.20 17.06 -7.31
CA LEU A 103 1.41 16.40 -6.02
C LEU A 103 0.83 17.23 -4.87
N THR A 104 1.05 18.54 -4.88
CA THR A 104 0.44 19.46 -3.92
C THR A 104 -1.08 19.46 -4.02
N THR A 105 -1.62 19.41 -5.24
CA THR A 105 -3.07 19.33 -5.49
C THR A 105 -3.66 18.01 -5.01
N LEU A 106 -2.90 16.91 -5.09
CA LEU A 106 -3.28 15.63 -4.50
C LEU A 106 -3.38 15.70 -2.97
N GLY A 107 -2.71 16.66 -2.34
CA GLY A 107 -2.69 16.85 -0.89
C GLY A 107 -1.34 16.51 -0.24
N ILE A 108 -0.28 16.32 -1.03
CA ILE A 108 1.07 16.16 -0.49
C ILE A 108 1.64 17.54 -0.17
N LYS A 109 1.69 17.86 1.13
CA LYS A 109 1.93 19.24 1.61
C LYS A 109 3.32 19.77 1.24
N ASN A 110 4.36 18.96 1.39
CA ASN A 110 5.75 19.34 1.12
C ASN A 110 6.32 18.55 -0.06
N ALA A 111 5.69 18.70 -1.23
CA ALA A 111 6.08 17.98 -2.43
C ALA A 111 7.55 18.24 -2.86
N GLU A 112 8.11 19.40 -2.53
CA GLU A 112 9.49 19.79 -2.85
C GLU A 112 10.53 19.14 -1.94
N GLU A 113 10.12 18.67 -0.75
CA GLU A 113 10.99 17.93 0.18
C GLU A 113 10.99 16.42 -0.10
N LEU A 114 10.09 15.95 -0.97
CA LEU A 114 10.07 14.57 -1.44
C LEU A 114 11.39 14.29 -2.16
N ALA A 115 12.18 13.36 -1.63
CA ALA A 115 13.56 13.02 -2.04
C ALA A 115 14.73 13.71 -1.30
N ILE A 116 14.48 14.57 -0.32
CA ILE A 116 15.52 14.99 0.65
C ILE A 116 15.49 14.06 1.87
N PRO A 117 16.55 13.27 2.16
CA PRO A 117 16.54 12.35 3.29
C PRO A 117 16.29 13.10 4.59
N SER A 118 15.39 12.58 5.43
CA SER A 118 15.05 13.23 6.69
C SER A 118 16.06 12.90 7.78
N THR A 119 16.65 13.93 8.38
CA THR A 119 17.57 13.82 9.53
C THR A 119 16.87 13.98 10.87
N ARG A 120 15.52 13.93 10.92
CA ARG A 120 14.77 14.22 12.17
C ARG A 120 15.05 13.19 13.26
N ASN A 121 15.11 11.90 12.92
CA ASN A 121 15.37 10.85 13.91
C ASN A 121 16.81 10.94 14.42
N ASP A 122 17.78 11.17 13.52
CA ASP A 122 19.18 11.38 13.86
C ASP A 122 19.36 12.60 14.79
N ALA A 123 18.72 13.73 14.44
CA ALA A 123 18.78 14.95 15.23
C ALA A 123 18.08 14.78 16.59
N ALA A 124 16.92 14.13 16.63
CA ALA A 124 16.21 13.86 17.89
C ALA A 124 17.00 12.92 18.80
N PHE A 125 17.61 11.88 18.25
CA PHE A 125 18.48 10.96 18.97
C PHE A 125 19.69 11.70 19.55
N LEU A 126 20.45 12.41 18.70
CA LEU A 126 21.64 13.14 19.13
C LEU A 126 21.30 14.24 20.15
N ALA A 127 20.24 15.02 19.92
CA ALA A 127 19.81 16.04 20.87
C ALA A 127 19.36 15.44 22.21
N THR A 128 18.70 14.28 22.20
CA THR A 128 18.30 13.59 23.44
C THR A 128 19.50 13.04 24.18
N VAL A 129 20.42 12.35 23.48
CA VAL A 129 21.65 11.81 24.07
C VAL A 129 22.49 12.94 24.67
N VAL A 130 22.77 13.99 23.90
CA VAL A 130 23.59 15.13 24.36
C VAL A 130 22.87 15.89 25.48
N GLY A 131 21.57 16.16 25.33
CA GLY A 131 20.79 16.89 26.32
C GLY A 131 20.70 16.15 27.66
N THR A 132 20.34 14.86 27.64
CA THR A 132 20.21 14.06 28.87
C THR A 132 21.55 13.84 29.55
N THR A 133 22.61 13.50 28.80
CA THR A 133 23.96 13.36 29.39
C THR A 133 24.46 14.69 29.95
N SER A 134 24.18 15.83 29.31
CA SER A 134 24.56 17.14 29.84
C SER A 134 23.82 17.48 31.14
N VAL A 135 22.51 17.24 31.21
CA VAL A 135 21.72 17.48 32.44
C VAL A 135 22.22 16.57 33.57
N ILE A 136 22.41 15.28 33.30
CA ILE A 136 22.92 14.33 34.30
C ILE A 136 24.32 14.71 34.74
N ALA A 137 25.20 15.14 33.82
CA ALA A 137 26.55 15.57 34.16
C ALA A 137 26.54 16.81 35.07
N VAL A 138 25.67 17.79 34.82
CA VAL A 138 25.53 18.98 35.67
C VAL A 138 25.04 18.61 37.07
N VAL A 139 24.02 17.74 37.16
CA VAL A 139 23.49 17.26 38.44
C VAL A 139 24.51 16.42 39.19
N ALA A 140 25.18 15.50 38.50
CA ALA A 140 26.23 14.65 39.06
C ALA A 140 27.44 15.46 39.56
N GLY A 141 27.70 16.63 38.98
CA GLY A 141 28.71 17.56 39.46
C GLY A 141 28.48 18.08 40.88
N GLN A 142 27.26 17.93 41.42
CA GLN A 142 26.93 18.29 42.80
C GLN A 142 27.19 17.15 43.80
N LEU A 143 27.68 15.99 43.33
CA LEU A 143 27.99 14.86 44.20
C LEU A 143 29.23 15.16 45.07
N PRO A 144 29.23 14.70 46.34
CA PRO A 144 30.34 14.94 47.24
C PRO A 144 31.58 14.11 46.89
N GLY A 145 32.75 14.70 47.16
CA GLY A 145 34.05 14.07 46.92
C GLY A 145 34.36 13.88 45.44
N ASP A 146 35.24 12.93 45.14
CA ASP A 146 35.75 12.73 43.78
C ASP A 146 34.67 12.26 42.80
N TRP A 147 33.53 11.78 43.28
CA TRP A 147 32.38 11.40 42.46
C TRP A 147 31.80 12.58 41.66
N GLY A 148 31.82 13.79 42.23
CA GLY A 148 31.42 15.02 41.53
C GLY A 148 32.35 15.39 40.37
N PHE A 149 33.58 14.85 40.37
CA PHE A 149 34.52 14.99 39.26
C PHE A 149 34.35 13.85 38.24
N PHE A 150 34.40 12.57 38.67
CA PHE A 150 34.43 11.43 37.73
C PHE A 150 33.11 11.18 37.00
N VAL A 151 31.97 11.33 37.68
CA VAL A 151 30.66 10.98 37.10
C VAL A 151 30.29 11.89 35.92
N PRO A 152 30.45 13.23 35.99
CA PRO A 152 30.18 14.10 34.84
C PRO A 152 31.03 13.77 33.60
N TYR A 153 32.32 13.43 33.77
CA TYR A 153 33.17 13.06 32.63
C TYR A 153 32.77 11.72 32.00
N LEU A 154 32.41 10.73 32.82
CA LEU A 154 31.92 9.44 32.30
C LEU A 154 30.61 9.62 31.53
N VAL A 155 29.67 10.40 32.09
CA VAL A 155 28.37 10.67 31.47
C VAL A 155 28.52 11.52 30.20
N GLY A 156 29.32 12.59 30.24
CA GLY A 156 29.62 13.40 29.06
C GLY A 156 30.36 12.62 27.97
N GLY A 157 31.22 11.67 28.38
CA GLY A 157 31.93 10.76 27.49
C GLY A 157 31.01 9.87 26.65
N ILE A 158 29.79 9.58 27.10
CA ILE A 158 28.79 8.83 26.31
C ILE A 158 28.48 9.56 25.00
N SER A 159 28.34 10.89 25.03
CA SER A 159 28.07 11.70 23.83
C SER A 159 29.22 11.64 22.83
N LEU A 160 30.47 11.66 23.32
CA LEU A 160 31.66 11.46 22.49
C LEU A 160 31.72 10.04 21.92
N GLY A 161 31.36 9.04 22.72
CA GLY A 161 31.26 7.64 22.29
C GLY A 161 30.25 7.45 21.16
N VAL A 162 29.08 8.05 21.26
CA VAL A 162 28.06 8.01 20.19
C VAL A 162 28.56 8.66 18.91
N LEU A 163 29.23 9.82 19.00
CA LEU A 163 29.85 10.47 17.83
C LEU A 163 30.97 9.60 17.21
N ALA A 164 31.78 8.95 18.04
CA ALA A 164 32.82 8.04 17.59
C ALA A 164 32.24 6.81 16.87
N VAL A 165 31.18 6.19 17.42
CA VAL A 165 30.47 5.08 16.77
C VAL A 165 29.86 5.54 15.45
N GLY A 166 29.21 6.70 15.41
CA GLY A 166 28.67 7.26 14.17
C GLY A 166 29.72 7.48 13.08
N SER A 167 30.96 7.80 13.48
CA SER A 167 32.07 8.04 12.55
C SER A 167 32.73 6.75 12.04
N VAL A 168 32.82 5.71 12.88
CA VAL A 168 33.53 4.46 12.55
C VAL A 168 32.59 3.39 12.00
N SER A 169 31.35 3.34 12.48
CA SER A 169 30.34 2.36 12.08
C SER A 169 28.95 3.01 12.01
N PRO A 170 28.64 3.70 10.89
CA PRO A 170 27.35 4.34 10.69
C PRO A 170 26.15 3.38 10.88
N GLY A 171 26.31 2.10 10.54
CA GLY A 171 25.25 1.10 10.70
C GLY A 171 24.88 0.80 12.16
N LEU A 172 25.83 0.84 13.09
CA LEU A 172 25.55 0.66 14.51
C LEU A 172 24.81 1.88 15.10
N LEU A 173 25.15 3.08 14.64
CA LEU A 173 24.43 4.29 15.00
C LEU A 173 22.98 4.22 14.51
N GLN A 174 22.76 3.78 13.26
CA GLN A 174 21.43 3.60 12.69
C GLN A 174 20.59 2.63 13.53
N ALA A 175 21.13 1.46 13.90
CA ALA A 175 20.42 0.51 14.75
C ALA A 175 20.01 1.10 16.12
N GLY A 176 20.86 1.95 16.70
CA GLY A 176 20.53 2.69 17.93
C GLY A 176 19.42 3.73 17.74
N ILE A 177 19.43 4.44 16.61
CA ILE A 177 18.38 5.40 16.23
C ILE A 177 17.05 4.68 15.98
N ASP A 178 17.07 3.51 15.34
CA ASP A 178 15.87 2.71 15.07
C ASP A 178 15.26 2.20 16.39
N LEU A 179 16.09 1.75 17.34
CA LEU A 179 15.63 1.37 18.68
C LEU A 179 15.04 2.57 19.45
N PHE A 180 15.71 3.72 19.40
CA PHE A 180 15.23 4.95 20.03
C PHE A 180 13.89 5.40 19.44
N SER A 181 13.77 5.37 18.11
CA SER A 181 12.59 5.84 17.41
C SER A 181 11.41 4.86 17.47
N GLY A 182 11.65 3.56 17.59
CA GLY A 182 10.62 2.53 17.71
C GLY A 182 9.74 2.63 18.96
N SER A 183 10.20 3.39 19.95
CA SER A 183 9.47 3.69 21.18
C SER A 183 8.40 4.78 21.01
N PHE A 184 8.40 5.50 19.88
CA PHE A 184 7.40 6.53 19.60
C PHE A 184 6.21 5.95 18.81
N ALA A 185 4.98 6.23 19.28
CA ALA A 185 3.75 5.79 18.62
C ALA A 185 3.62 6.30 17.16
N ASP A 186 4.14 7.50 16.88
CA ASP A 186 4.19 8.08 15.52
C ASP A 186 4.99 7.19 14.55
N SER A 187 6.08 6.56 15.02
CA SER A 187 6.93 5.69 14.18
C SER A 187 6.21 4.41 13.76
N GLN A 188 5.40 3.82 14.65
CA GLN A 188 4.66 2.59 14.33
C GLN A 188 3.50 2.86 13.36
N GLU A 189 2.76 3.96 13.54
CA GLU A 189 1.70 4.36 12.59
C GLU A 189 2.32 4.67 11.21
N ARG A 190 3.47 5.35 11.19
CA ARG A 190 4.21 5.63 9.94
C ARG A 190 4.59 4.37 9.21
N VAL A 191 5.26 3.42 9.86
CA VAL A 191 5.70 2.16 9.24
C VAL A 191 4.50 1.34 8.77
N LEU A 192 3.46 1.20 9.59
CA LEU A 192 2.25 0.49 9.20
C LEU A 192 1.63 1.08 7.93
N ARG A 193 1.49 2.41 7.88
CA ARG A 193 0.92 3.13 6.74
C ARG A 193 1.81 2.97 5.51
N HIS A 194 3.12 3.12 5.68
CA HIS A 194 4.13 2.99 4.63
C HIS A 194 4.09 1.59 3.99
N GLU A 195 4.17 0.53 4.79
CA GLU A 195 4.16 -0.86 4.31
C GLU A 195 2.81 -1.26 3.72
N ALA A 196 1.70 -0.82 4.32
CA ALA A 196 0.37 -1.07 3.76
C ALA A 196 0.19 -0.40 2.39
N ALA A 197 0.88 0.70 2.14
CA ALA A 197 0.83 1.37 0.85
C ALA A 197 1.53 0.56 -0.24
N HIS A 198 2.73 0.06 0.04
CA HIS A 198 3.42 -0.88 -0.86
C HIS A 198 2.54 -2.09 -1.15
N PHE A 199 1.95 -2.69 -0.12
CA PHE A 199 1.06 -3.84 -0.27
C PHE A 199 -0.13 -3.52 -1.17
N LEU A 200 -0.93 -2.50 -0.84
CA LEU A 200 -2.15 -2.19 -1.59
C LEU A 200 -1.82 -1.80 -3.03
N VAL A 201 -0.83 -0.93 -3.24
CA VAL A 201 -0.48 -0.48 -4.58
C VAL A 201 0.02 -1.64 -5.42
N ALA A 202 0.87 -2.53 -4.88
CA ALA A 202 1.30 -3.75 -5.55
C ALA A 202 0.13 -4.63 -5.97
N TYR A 203 -0.82 -4.84 -5.05
CA TYR A 203 -2.02 -5.63 -5.31
C TYR A 203 -2.88 -5.06 -6.44
N LEU A 204 -3.10 -3.74 -6.43
CA LEU A 204 -3.89 -3.05 -7.46
C LEU A 204 -3.22 -3.06 -8.84
N VAL A 205 -1.88 -2.99 -8.90
CA VAL A 205 -1.14 -3.01 -10.17
C VAL A 205 -0.86 -4.42 -10.69
N GLY A 206 -1.20 -5.45 -9.91
CA GLY A 206 -1.08 -6.86 -10.26
C GLY A 206 0.33 -7.43 -10.05
N LEU A 207 1.05 -6.94 -9.03
CA LEU A 207 2.31 -7.53 -8.58
C LEU A 207 2.06 -8.43 -7.35
N PRO A 208 2.44 -9.73 -7.42
CA PRO A 208 2.16 -10.69 -6.35
C PRO A 208 2.97 -10.37 -5.10
N ILE A 209 2.38 -10.61 -3.94
CA ILE A 209 2.99 -10.32 -2.63
C ILE A 209 3.21 -11.66 -1.93
N VAL A 210 4.47 -11.97 -1.61
CA VAL A 210 4.84 -13.23 -0.96
C VAL A 210 4.94 -13.07 0.54
N ALA A 211 5.47 -11.94 1.01
CA ALA A 211 5.60 -11.65 2.43
C ALA A 211 5.65 -10.15 2.67
N TYR A 212 5.33 -9.74 3.90
CA TYR A 212 5.57 -8.39 4.39
C TYR A 212 6.13 -8.46 5.82
N SER A 213 6.81 -7.40 6.23
CA SER A 213 7.34 -7.24 7.57
C SER A 213 7.11 -5.81 8.05
N LEU A 214 6.67 -5.67 9.30
CA LEU A 214 6.50 -4.37 9.98
C LEU A 214 7.63 -4.08 10.99
N ASP A 215 8.66 -4.93 11.04
CA ASP A 215 9.76 -4.76 12.00
C ASP A 215 10.71 -3.64 11.53
N LEU A 216 10.95 -2.67 12.42
CA LEU A 216 11.83 -1.52 12.21
C LEU A 216 13.24 -1.95 11.78
N GLY A 217 13.76 -1.38 10.69
CA GLY A 217 15.06 -1.72 10.10
C GLY A 217 15.08 -3.01 9.29
N LYS A 218 13.93 -3.70 9.18
CA LYS A 218 13.65 -4.80 8.24
C LYS A 218 12.33 -4.56 7.49
N GLU A 219 11.86 -3.31 7.44
CA GLU A 219 10.62 -2.95 6.75
C GLU A 219 10.79 -3.15 5.25
N HIS A 220 10.20 -4.21 4.72
CA HIS A 220 10.18 -4.52 3.29
C HIS A 220 8.96 -5.40 3.02
N VAL A 221 8.05 -4.93 2.16
CA VAL A 221 7.18 -5.84 1.43
C VAL A 221 8.05 -6.60 0.43
N ASN A 222 8.14 -7.92 0.58
CA ASN A 222 8.88 -8.75 -0.36
C ASN A 222 7.99 -9.00 -1.59
N LEU A 223 8.03 -8.00 -2.47
CA LEU A 223 7.16 -7.84 -3.63
C LEU A 223 7.55 -8.73 -4.81
N VAL A 224 8.64 -9.50 -4.71
CA VAL A 224 9.37 -9.94 -5.91
C VAL A 224 9.94 -11.35 -5.88
N ASP A 225 9.37 -12.14 -6.80
CA ASP A 225 9.85 -13.35 -7.50
C ASP A 225 11.37 -13.45 -7.75
N GLU A 226 11.93 -14.66 -7.69
CA GLU A 226 13.28 -14.94 -8.20
C GLU A 226 13.43 -14.54 -9.68
N LYS A 227 12.41 -14.64 -10.55
CA LYS A 227 12.54 -14.27 -11.98
C LYS A 227 12.48 -12.77 -12.23
N LEU A 228 11.71 -12.00 -11.46
CA LEU A 228 11.77 -10.55 -11.56
C LEU A 228 13.06 -10.05 -10.88
N GLN A 229 13.51 -10.65 -9.78
CA GLN A 229 14.88 -10.44 -9.28
C GLN A 229 15.93 -10.80 -10.33
N LYS A 230 15.72 -11.88 -11.11
CA LYS A 230 16.60 -12.31 -12.19
C LYS A 230 16.54 -11.37 -13.39
N ARG A 231 15.39 -10.85 -13.82
CA ARG A 231 15.27 -9.84 -14.89
C ARG A 231 15.84 -8.49 -14.48
N ILE A 232 15.62 -8.11 -13.22
CA ILE A 232 16.30 -7.01 -12.56
C ILE A 232 17.82 -7.28 -12.58
N TYR A 233 18.28 -8.51 -12.33
CA TYR A 233 19.69 -8.88 -12.35
C TYR A 233 20.29 -8.93 -13.78
N GLU A 234 19.51 -9.38 -14.77
CA GLU A 234 19.87 -9.53 -16.19
C GLU A 234 19.76 -8.20 -16.97
N GLY A 235 19.19 -7.15 -16.37
CA GLY A 235 19.18 -5.79 -16.92
C GLY A 235 18.28 -5.60 -18.13
N GLN A 236 17.12 -6.27 -18.15
CA GLN A 236 16.12 -6.19 -19.22
C GLN A 236 14.73 -5.84 -18.66
N LEU A 237 14.63 -4.71 -17.95
CA LEU A 237 13.32 -4.17 -17.58
C LEU A 237 12.71 -3.41 -18.76
N ASP A 238 11.52 -3.82 -19.19
CA ASP A 238 10.71 -3.06 -20.15
C ASP A 238 10.17 -1.78 -19.47
N SER A 239 9.88 -0.75 -20.27
CA SER A 239 9.35 0.54 -19.79
C SER A 239 8.08 0.36 -18.95
N ARG A 240 7.21 -0.59 -19.33
CA ARG A 240 5.97 -0.88 -18.59
C ARG A 240 6.21 -1.61 -17.27
N GLU A 241 7.21 -2.48 -17.21
CA GLU A 241 7.61 -3.16 -15.98
C GLU A 241 8.24 -2.16 -15.01
N LEU A 242 9.12 -1.28 -15.52
CA LEU A 242 9.68 -0.19 -14.73
C LEU A 242 8.57 0.71 -14.16
N ASP A 243 7.58 1.09 -14.95
CA ASP A 243 6.47 1.94 -14.51
C ASP A 243 5.71 1.34 -13.32
N ARG A 244 5.38 0.04 -13.38
CA ARG A 244 4.70 -0.66 -12.28
C ARG A 244 5.56 -0.73 -11.03
N LEU A 245 6.84 -1.08 -11.18
CA LEU A 245 7.76 -1.19 -10.05
C LEU A 245 8.08 0.16 -9.43
N ALA A 246 8.17 1.21 -10.24
CA ALA A 246 8.36 2.57 -9.76
C ALA A 246 7.15 3.05 -8.95
N VAL A 247 5.93 2.81 -9.43
CA VAL A 247 4.70 3.12 -8.69
C VAL A 247 4.66 2.43 -7.34
N VAL A 248 5.02 1.14 -7.28
CA VAL A 248 5.07 0.42 -6.00
C VAL A 248 6.21 0.93 -5.12
N SER A 249 7.40 1.17 -5.67
CA SER A 249 8.55 1.71 -4.89
C SER A 249 8.25 3.09 -4.30
N MET A 250 7.37 3.87 -4.93
CA MET A 250 7.00 5.20 -4.44
C MET A 250 5.74 5.21 -3.56
N ALA A 251 5.13 4.05 -3.29
CA ALA A 251 3.87 3.96 -2.56
C ALA A 251 4.00 4.36 -1.09
N GLY A 252 5.05 3.89 -0.41
CA GLY A 252 5.36 4.26 0.98
C GLY A 252 5.56 5.76 1.14
N LEU A 253 6.44 6.35 0.31
CA LEU A 253 6.62 7.81 0.23
C LEU A 253 5.29 8.56 0.03
N ALA A 254 4.47 8.12 -0.94
CA ALA A 254 3.21 8.77 -1.25
C ALA A 254 2.24 8.73 -0.06
N ALA A 255 2.16 7.60 0.65
CA ALA A 255 1.32 7.43 1.82
C ALA A 255 1.72 8.31 2.99
N GLU A 256 3.02 8.42 3.25
CA GLU A 256 3.54 9.33 4.27
C GLU A 256 3.26 10.79 3.89
N GLY A 257 3.54 11.18 2.64
CA GLY A 257 3.33 12.54 2.16
C GLY A 257 1.87 13.00 2.18
N LEU A 258 0.91 12.08 2.09
CA LEU A 258 -0.52 12.37 2.20
C LEU A 258 -1.00 12.62 3.63
N LYS A 259 -0.27 12.13 4.65
CA LYS A 259 -0.71 12.17 6.05
C LYS A 259 0.15 13.09 6.91
N PHE A 260 1.46 13.04 6.74
CA PHE A 260 2.42 13.74 7.57
C PHE A 260 3.01 14.94 6.84
N ASP A 261 3.42 15.96 7.61
CA ASP A 261 4.04 17.14 7.02
C ASP A 261 5.45 16.82 6.48
N LYS A 262 6.17 15.91 7.12
CA LYS A 262 7.51 15.47 6.69
C LYS A 262 7.54 13.96 6.48
N VAL A 263 8.13 13.55 5.36
CA VAL A 263 8.35 12.14 5.02
C VAL A 263 9.69 11.68 5.60
N MET A 264 9.71 10.48 6.18
CA MET A 264 10.85 9.94 6.93
C MET A 264 11.43 8.67 6.28
N GLY A 265 10.58 7.74 5.82
CA GLY A 265 10.98 6.41 5.35
C GLY A 265 11.44 6.30 3.89
N GLN A 266 11.93 7.38 3.27
CA GLN A 266 12.06 7.42 1.80
C GLN A 266 13.38 6.89 1.21
N SER A 267 14.41 6.69 2.02
CA SER A 267 15.77 6.43 1.51
C SER A 267 15.88 5.07 0.82
N ALA A 268 15.35 4.02 1.45
CA ALA A 268 15.34 2.66 0.89
C ALA A 268 14.53 2.56 -0.40
N ASP A 269 13.35 3.20 -0.44
CA ASP A 269 12.47 3.30 -1.59
C ASP A 269 13.14 3.97 -2.80
N LEU A 270 13.75 5.13 -2.57
CA LEU A 270 14.44 5.89 -3.61
C LEU A 270 15.67 5.14 -4.13
N PHE A 271 16.40 4.44 -3.25
CA PHE A 271 17.52 3.61 -3.66
C PHE A 271 17.05 2.42 -4.51
N SER A 272 15.94 1.80 -4.14
CA SER A 272 15.30 0.73 -4.91
C SER A 272 14.85 1.23 -6.28
N LEU A 273 14.19 2.38 -6.35
CA LEU A 273 13.82 3.03 -7.60
C LEU A 273 15.04 3.33 -8.47
N GLN A 274 16.10 3.91 -7.91
CA GLN A 274 17.31 4.22 -8.67
C GLN A 274 17.95 2.94 -9.22
N ARG A 275 17.94 1.85 -8.43
CA ARG A 275 18.43 0.54 -8.86
C ARG A 275 17.63 0.01 -10.06
N LEU A 276 16.31 0.17 -10.06
CA LEU A 276 15.44 -0.20 -11.18
C LEU A 276 15.70 0.64 -12.43
N ILE A 277 15.82 1.97 -12.27
CA ILE A 277 16.16 2.91 -13.34
C ILE A 277 17.48 2.53 -14.01
N ASN A 278 18.51 2.24 -13.23
CA ASN A 278 19.84 1.88 -13.73
C ASN A 278 19.86 0.58 -14.55
N ARG A 279 18.81 -0.24 -14.46
CA ARG A 279 18.68 -1.54 -15.14
C ARG A 279 17.70 -1.52 -16.31
N THR A 280 17.13 -0.36 -16.60
CA THR A 280 16.17 -0.18 -17.70
C THR A 280 16.90 0.12 -18.99
N LYS A 281 16.39 -0.42 -20.11
CA LYS A 281 16.92 -0.16 -21.45
C LYS A 281 15.79 0.33 -22.38
N PRO A 282 15.98 1.44 -23.12
CA PRO A 282 17.14 2.33 -23.11
C PRO A 282 17.28 3.12 -21.78
N PRO A 283 18.48 3.66 -21.46
CA PRO A 283 18.68 4.45 -20.26
C PRO A 283 17.82 5.73 -20.30
N LEU A 284 17.25 6.08 -19.15
CA LEU A 284 16.41 7.26 -19.00
C LEU A 284 17.26 8.53 -18.85
N SER A 285 16.85 9.62 -19.49
CA SER A 285 17.45 10.94 -19.25
C SER A 285 17.18 11.39 -17.81
N ASN A 286 18.00 12.32 -17.28
CA ASN A 286 17.79 12.85 -15.93
C ASN A 286 16.39 13.47 -15.76
N ASN A 287 15.85 14.09 -16.81
CA ASN A 287 14.51 14.66 -16.78
C ASN A 287 13.43 13.56 -16.72
N ASP A 288 13.61 12.47 -17.46
CA ASP A 288 12.67 11.34 -17.45
C ASP A 288 12.71 10.58 -16.13
N GLN A 289 13.88 10.49 -15.48
CA GLN A 289 14.02 9.92 -14.14
C GLN A 289 13.25 10.75 -13.12
N GLN A 290 13.44 12.07 -13.10
CA GLN A 290 12.69 12.95 -12.20
C GLN A 290 11.18 12.90 -12.49
N ASN A 291 10.79 12.87 -13.77
CA ASN A 291 9.40 12.75 -14.16
C ASN A 291 8.80 11.40 -13.70
N LEU A 292 9.53 10.30 -13.85
CA LEU A 292 9.13 8.97 -13.37
C LEU A 292 8.87 9.00 -11.86
N THR A 293 9.77 9.59 -11.07
CA THR A 293 9.58 9.71 -9.61
C THR A 293 8.32 10.51 -9.27
N ARG A 294 8.13 11.70 -9.86
CA ARG A 294 6.95 12.55 -9.60
C ARG A 294 5.65 11.84 -10.00
N TRP A 295 5.65 11.25 -11.19
CA TRP A 295 4.50 10.53 -11.72
C TRP A 295 4.16 9.30 -10.88
N ALA A 296 5.16 8.52 -10.46
CA ALA A 296 4.96 7.32 -9.65
C ALA A 296 4.35 7.68 -8.28
N VAL A 297 4.84 8.75 -7.64
CA VAL A 297 4.27 9.26 -6.38
C VAL A 297 2.84 9.74 -6.58
N LEU A 298 2.58 10.52 -7.63
CA LEU A 298 1.23 11.02 -7.92
C LEU A 298 0.26 9.86 -8.14
N TYR A 299 0.67 8.87 -8.94
CA TYR A 299 -0.15 7.73 -9.28
C TYR A 299 -0.41 6.85 -8.05
N ALA A 300 0.62 6.48 -7.29
CA ALA A 300 0.47 5.72 -6.06
C ALA A 300 -0.42 6.45 -5.04
N GLY A 301 -0.17 7.74 -4.80
CA GLY A 301 -1.00 8.55 -3.90
C GLY A 301 -2.45 8.64 -4.38
N SER A 302 -2.69 8.72 -5.69
CA SER A 302 -4.05 8.72 -6.24
C SER A 302 -4.77 7.39 -6.00
N LEU A 303 -4.07 6.26 -6.14
CA LEU A 303 -4.61 4.94 -5.83
C LEU A 303 -4.99 4.84 -4.34
N LEU A 304 -4.11 5.31 -3.45
CA LEU A 304 -4.38 5.30 -2.01
C LEU A 304 -5.59 6.17 -1.65
N LYS A 305 -5.73 7.37 -2.23
CA LYS A 305 -6.89 8.23 -1.98
C LYS A 305 -8.18 7.65 -2.53
N ASN A 306 -8.15 7.09 -3.74
CA ASN A 306 -9.33 6.52 -4.37
C ASN A 306 -9.79 5.23 -3.66
N ASN A 307 -8.87 4.52 -3.01
CA ASN A 307 -9.14 3.28 -2.28
C ASN A 307 -9.00 3.47 -0.76
N ALA A 308 -9.30 4.66 -0.22
CA ALA A 308 -9.04 4.98 1.18
C ALA A 308 -9.67 3.98 2.17
N LYS A 309 -10.90 3.51 1.93
CA LYS A 309 -11.56 2.52 2.80
C LYS A 309 -10.85 1.16 2.79
N VAL A 310 -10.48 0.70 1.60
CA VAL A 310 -9.72 -0.54 1.39
C VAL A 310 -8.35 -0.45 2.07
N TYR A 311 -7.72 0.72 1.95
CA TYR A 311 -6.42 0.99 2.55
C TYR A 311 -6.46 0.98 4.09
N GLU A 312 -7.47 1.59 4.70
CA GLU A 312 -7.67 1.53 6.16
C GLU A 312 -7.99 0.10 6.64
N ALA A 313 -8.81 -0.66 5.90
CA ALA A 313 -9.09 -2.06 6.22
C ALA A 313 -7.82 -2.94 6.17
N LEU A 314 -6.96 -2.73 5.18
CA LEU A 314 -5.67 -3.39 5.07
C LEU A 314 -4.74 -3.02 6.23
N MET A 315 -4.66 -1.73 6.59
CA MET A 315 -3.86 -1.28 7.74
C MET A 315 -4.33 -1.96 9.03
N GLU A 316 -5.63 -2.11 9.26
CA GLU A 316 -6.15 -2.83 10.44
C GLU A 316 -5.83 -4.33 10.44
N ALA A 317 -5.78 -4.98 9.27
CA ALA A 317 -5.29 -6.35 9.14
C ALA A 317 -3.79 -6.46 9.44
N MET A 318 -2.98 -5.59 8.82
CA MET A 318 -1.52 -5.58 8.98
C MET A 318 -1.10 -5.21 10.41
N LYS A 319 -1.82 -4.31 11.07
CA LYS A 319 -1.60 -3.93 12.48
C LYS A 319 -1.71 -5.13 13.43
N ARG A 320 -2.56 -6.10 13.09
CA ARG A 320 -2.72 -7.37 13.82
C ARG A 320 -1.70 -8.43 13.40
N LYS A 321 -0.76 -8.10 12.50
CA LYS A 321 0.22 -9.00 11.88
C LYS A 321 -0.44 -10.19 11.18
N ALA A 322 -1.60 -9.97 10.56
CA ALA A 322 -2.34 -11.01 9.84
C ALA A 322 -1.53 -11.56 8.65
N PRO A 323 -1.63 -12.84 8.29
CA PRO A 323 -0.95 -13.38 7.11
C PRO A 323 -1.42 -12.69 5.82
N VAL A 324 -0.59 -12.76 4.76
CA VAL A 324 -0.87 -12.11 3.46
C VAL A 324 -2.25 -12.46 2.91
N ALA A 325 -2.69 -13.72 3.03
CA ALA A 325 -4.00 -14.15 2.55
C ALA A 325 -5.16 -13.44 3.28
N GLU A 326 -5.06 -13.25 4.60
CA GLU A 326 -6.05 -12.49 5.38
C GLU A 326 -6.02 -10.99 5.04
N CYS A 327 -4.84 -10.44 4.74
CA CYS A 327 -4.72 -9.07 4.24
C CYS A 327 -5.41 -8.90 2.88
N VAL A 328 -5.25 -9.86 1.96
CA VAL A 328 -5.97 -9.87 0.67
C VAL A 328 -7.47 -10.01 0.89
N GLU A 329 -7.90 -10.87 1.81
CA GLU A 329 -9.30 -10.99 2.17
C GLU A 329 -9.88 -9.67 2.71
N ALA A 330 -9.13 -8.96 3.56
CA ALA A 330 -9.53 -7.65 4.07
C ALA A 330 -9.68 -6.60 2.96
N ILE A 331 -8.81 -6.64 1.94
CA ILE A 331 -8.90 -5.76 0.76
C ILE A 331 -10.19 -6.02 -0.01
N GLU A 332 -10.55 -7.28 -0.24
CA GLU A 332 -11.70 -7.65 -1.09
C GLU A 332 -13.06 -7.52 -0.36
N LYS A 333 -13.05 -7.50 0.98
CA LYS A 333 -14.26 -7.32 1.81
C LYS A 333 -14.62 -5.85 2.09
N ALA A 334 -13.71 -4.91 1.87
CA ALA A 334 -13.85 -3.48 2.22
C ALA A 334 -14.69 -2.69 1.19
#